data_AF-A0A0R3PSH8-F1
#
_entry.id   AF-A0A0R3PSH8-F1
#
_cell.length_a   1.000
_cell.length_b   1.000
_cell.length_c   1.000
_cell.angle_alpha   90.00
_cell.angle_beta   90.00
_cell.angle_gamma   90.00
#
_symmetry.space_group_name_H-M   'P 1'
#
loop_
_entity.id
_entity.type
_entity.pdbx_description
1 polymer ?
#
loop_
_entity_poly.entity_id
_entity_poly.type
_entity_poly.pdbx_seq_one_letter_code
_entity_poly.pdbx_strand_id
1 'polypeptide(L)'
;VSKVTGGAVAKLCKIRVVRKAIARILTVINQNYKQELRKYYAGRKYKPIDLRKKQTRAIRRRLTKHEQSLKTAKQLHKQRAFPMRKFAVKV
;
A
#
# COMPACT_ATOMS: atom_id res chain seq x y z
N VAL A 1 -36.13 15.30 -9.95
CA VAL A 1 -37.31 16.09 -10.37
C VAL A 1 -37.61 15.92 -11.86
N SER A 2 -36.85 16.50 -12.81
CA SER A 2 -37.21 16.44 -14.25
C SER A 2 -37.33 15.04 -14.86
N LYS A 3 -36.68 14.01 -14.30
CA LYS A 3 -36.86 12.61 -14.75
C LYS A 3 -38.27 12.09 -14.45
N VAL A 4 -38.86 12.50 -13.33
CA VAL A 4 -40.16 12.01 -12.85
C VAL A 4 -41.30 12.74 -13.54
N THR A 5 -41.13 14.03 -13.84
CA THR A 5 -42.14 14.89 -14.48
C THR A 5 -42.11 14.83 -16.01
N GLY A 6 -41.54 13.79 -16.61
CA GLY A 6 -41.50 13.63 -18.08
C GLY A 6 -40.64 14.66 -18.84
N GLY A 7 -39.52 15.13 -18.28
CA GLY A 7 -38.67 16.14 -18.90
C GLY A 7 -37.95 15.68 -20.17
N ALA A 8 -37.50 16.64 -20.99
CA ALA A 8 -36.86 16.41 -22.29
C ALA A 8 -35.70 15.40 -22.25
N VAL A 9 -35.66 14.50 -23.24
CA VAL A 9 -34.67 13.40 -23.37
C VAL A 9 -33.23 13.91 -23.29
N ALA A 10 -32.94 15.04 -23.93
CA ALA A 10 -31.61 15.66 -23.90
C ALA A 10 -31.12 15.98 -22.47
N LYS A 11 -32.02 16.40 -21.57
CA LYS A 11 -31.71 16.69 -20.16
C LYS A 11 -31.48 15.39 -19.37
N LEU A 12 -32.19 14.32 -19.70
CA LEU A 12 -32.02 13.01 -19.08
C LEU A 12 -30.67 12.38 -19.45
N CYS A 13 -30.25 12.50 -20.71
CA CYS A 13 -28.94 12.04 -21.18
C CYS A 13 -27.77 12.71 -20.44
N LYS A 14 -27.93 13.98 -20.02
CA LYS A 14 -26.91 14.72 -19.27
C LYS A 14 -26.68 14.20 -17.83
N ILE A 15 -27.64 13.50 -17.23
CA ILE A 15 -27.53 13.00 -15.84
C ILE A 15 -26.29 12.11 -15.66
N ARG A 16 -26.05 11.18 -16.58
CA ARG A 16 -24.89 10.28 -16.54
C ARG A 16 -23.57 11.05 -16.65
N VAL A 17 -23.53 12.04 -17.54
CA VAL A 17 -22.34 12.87 -17.79
C VAL A 17 -21.99 13.67 -16.54
N VAL A 18 -22.97 14.37 -15.95
CA VAL A 18 -22.78 15.17 -14.74
C VAL A 18 -22.37 14.29 -13.55
N ARG A 19 -22.99 13.12 -13.37
CA ARG A 19 -22.61 12.19 -12.29
C ARG A 19 -21.16 11.73 -12.40
N LYS A 20 -20.71 11.39 -13.61
CA LYS A 20 -19.30 11.03 -13.86
C LYS A 20 -18.38 12.22 -13.64
N ALA A 21 -18.77 13.43 -14.03
CA ALA A 21 -17.98 14.65 -13.80
C ALA A 21 -17.80 14.92 -12.30
N ILE A 22 -18.87 14.86 -11.50
CA ILE A 22 -18.81 15.01 -10.04
C ILE A 22 -17.87 13.96 -9.43
N ALA A 23 -18.00 12.69 -9.84
CA ALA A 23 -17.13 11.63 -9.34
C ALA A 23 -15.65 11.88 -9.66
N ARG A 24 -15.32 12.37 -10.87
CA ARG A 24 -13.94 12.75 -11.24
C ARG A 24 -13.41 13.87 -10.37
N ILE A 25 -14.19 14.94 -10.17
CA ILE A 25 -13.80 16.09 -9.34
C ILE A 25 -13.50 15.62 -7.90
N LEU A 26 -14.42 14.85 -7.30
CA LEU A 26 -14.22 14.30 -5.96
C LEU A 26 -13.00 13.37 -5.88
N THR A 27 -12.70 12.64 -6.95
CA THR A 27 -11.50 11.79 -7.01
C THR A 27 -10.23 12.64 -6.97
N VAL A 28 -10.15 13.71 -7.76
CA VAL A 28 -8.98 14.62 -7.78
C VAL A 28 -8.80 15.30 -6.43
N ILE A 29 -9.87 15.80 -5.81
CA ILE A 29 -9.82 16.41 -4.48
C ILE A 29 -9.26 15.42 -3.45
N ASN A 30 -9.77 14.17 -3.45
CA ASN A 30 -9.30 13.14 -2.53
C ASN A 30 -7.86 12.69 -2.79
N GLN A 31 -7.44 12.66 -4.06
CA GLN A 31 -6.06 12.35 -4.44
C GLN A 31 -5.09 13.40 -3.88
N ASN A 32 -5.38 14.67 -4.11
CA ASN A 32 -4.57 15.80 -3.62
C ASN A 32 -4.51 15.82 -2.09
N TYR A 33 -5.67 15.70 -1.43
CA TYR A 33 -5.73 15.66 0.04
C TYR A 33 -4.90 14.51 0.63
N LYS A 34 -5.03 13.30 0.08
CA LYS A 34 -4.22 12.15 0.53
C LYS A 34 -2.74 12.31 0.22
N GLN A 35 -2.37 12.99 -0.86
CA GLN A 35 -0.97 13.26 -1.18
C GLN A 35 -0.34 14.20 -0.16
N GLU A 36 -1.02 15.30 0.18
CA GLU A 36 -0.55 16.23 1.21
C GLU A 36 -0.47 15.58 2.60
N LEU A 37 -1.47 14.78 2.97
CA LEU A 37 -1.41 14.01 4.21
C LEU A 37 -0.23 13.02 4.23
N ARG A 38 0.09 12.36 3.10
CA ARG A 38 1.24 11.46 3.03
C ARG A 38 2.57 12.19 3.22
N LYS A 39 2.70 13.41 2.69
CA LYS A 39 3.86 14.28 2.91
C LYS A 39 3.97 14.66 4.39
N TYR A 40 2.88 15.11 4.99
CA TYR A 40 2.84 15.51 6.40
C TYR A 40 3.21 14.37 7.38
N TYR A 41 2.70 13.16 7.12
CA TYR A 41 3.01 11.96 7.90
C TYR A 41 4.23 11.18 7.38
N ALA A 42 5.04 11.74 6.47
CA ALA A 42 6.28 11.11 6.06
C ALA A 42 7.26 11.04 7.25
N GLY A 43 8.02 9.95 7.39
CA GLY A 43 8.96 9.74 8.50
C GLY A 43 8.36 9.52 9.90
N ARG A 44 7.11 9.94 10.16
CA ARG A 44 6.48 9.77 11.48
C ARG A 44 6.20 8.29 11.78
N LYS A 45 6.50 7.87 13.02
CA LYS A 45 6.25 6.50 13.52
C LYS A 45 4.77 6.11 13.45
N TYR A 46 3.88 7.01 13.88
CA TYR A 46 2.45 6.75 13.92
C TYR A 46 1.74 7.44 12.76
N LYS A 47 1.13 6.65 11.89
CA LYS A 47 0.28 7.11 10.79
C LYS A 47 -1.16 6.64 10.99
N PRO A 48 -2.16 7.43 10.53
CA PRO A 48 -3.54 6.98 10.43
C PRO A 48 -3.66 5.66 9.67
N ILE A 49 -4.63 4.83 10.03
CA ILE A 49 -4.81 3.47 9.48
C ILE A 49 -4.96 3.53 7.94
N ASP A 50 -5.63 4.54 7.42
CA ASP A 50 -5.89 4.73 5.98
C ASP A 50 -4.63 4.95 5.15
N LEU A 51 -3.57 5.50 5.75
CA LEU A 51 -2.30 5.78 5.08
C LEU A 51 -1.28 4.64 5.22
N ARG A 52 -1.58 3.61 6.02
CA ARG A 52 -0.71 2.46 6.18
C ARG A 52 -0.73 1.60 4.92
N LYS A 53 0.39 0.94 4.62
CA LYS A 53 0.45 -0.01 3.52
C LYS A 53 -0.53 -1.15 3.76
N LYS A 54 -1.41 -1.41 2.79
CA LYS A 54 -2.34 -2.56 2.84
C LYS A 54 -1.55 -3.84 2.58
N GLN A 55 -1.49 -4.71 3.60
CA GLN A 55 -0.85 -6.02 3.56
C GLN A 55 -1.75 -7.02 4.29
N THR A 56 -1.53 -8.31 4.08
CA THR A 56 -2.26 -9.34 4.83
C THR A 56 -1.91 -9.27 6.31
N ARG A 57 -2.83 -9.74 7.18
CA ARG A 57 -2.60 -9.78 8.64
C ARG A 57 -1.36 -10.59 8.99
N ALA A 58 -1.14 -11.71 8.32
CA ALA A 58 0.05 -12.55 8.49
C ALA A 58 1.35 -11.78 8.19
N ILE A 59 1.41 -11.04 7.07
CA ILE A 59 2.58 -10.24 6.70
C ILE A 59 2.84 -9.12 7.71
N ARG A 60 1.79 -8.51 8.29
CA ARG A 60 1.97 -7.45 9.31
C ARG A 60 2.47 -7.97 10.66
N ARG A 61 2.23 -9.24 10.98
CA ARG A 61 2.61 -9.85 12.27
C ARG A 61 3.93 -10.63 12.23
N ARG A 62 4.45 -10.96 11.04
CA ARG A 62 5.74 -11.63 10.92
C ARG A 62 6.88 -10.72 11.39
N LEU A 63 7.97 -11.34 11.82
CA LEU A 63 9.22 -10.66 12.15
C LEU A 63 9.77 -9.86 10.95
N THR A 64 10.47 -8.76 11.25
CA THR A 64 11.23 -8.01 10.26
C THR A 64 12.41 -8.84 9.74
N LYS A 65 12.89 -8.51 8.54
CA LYS A 65 14.07 -9.20 7.96
C LYS A 65 15.30 -9.11 8.87
N HIS A 66 15.45 -7.98 9.56
CA HIS A 66 16.55 -7.78 10.50
C HIS A 66 16.42 -8.75 11.67
N GLU A 67 15.26 -8.80 12.33
CA GLU A 67 14.99 -9.74 13.43
C GLU A 67 15.19 -11.20 13.00
N GLN A 68 14.73 -11.57 11.82
CA GLN A 68 14.95 -12.91 11.26
C GLN A 68 16.42 -13.23 10.99
N SER A 69 17.23 -12.21 10.69
CA SER A 69 18.67 -12.35 10.42
C SER A 69 19.54 -12.35 11.68
N LEU A 70 18.97 -11.98 12.83
CA LEU A 70 19.71 -11.97 14.09
C LEU A 70 20.18 -13.38 14.42
N LYS A 71 21.47 -13.49 14.72
CA LYS A 71 22.13 -14.74 15.09
C LYS A 71 22.79 -14.54 16.44
N THR A 72 22.82 -15.58 17.26
CA THR A 72 23.54 -15.53 18.54
C THR A 72 25.04 -15.40 18.30
N ALA A 73 25.77 -14.84 19.28
CA ALA A 73 27.23 -14.71 19.19
C ALA A 73 27.91 -16.08 18.95
N LYS A 74 27.40 -17.15 19.59
CA LYS A 74 27.86 -18.52 19.39
C LYS A 74 27.65 -19.00 17.94
N GLN A 75 26.49 -18.72 17.35
CA GLN A 75 26.20 -19.10 15.97
C GLN A 75 27.06 -18.31 14.97
N LEU A 76 27.29 -17.01 15.21
CA LEU A 76 28.18 -16.18 14.39
C LEU A 76 29.62 -16.70 14.43
N HIS A 77 30.14 -17.04 15.61
CA HIS A 77 31.47 -17.63 15.74
C HIS A 77 31.58 -18.95 14.96
N LYS A 78 30.62 -19.86 15.11
CA LYS A 78 30.59 -21.13 14.36
C LYS A 78 30.56 -20.92 12.85
N GLN A 79 29.77 -19.97 12.36
CA GLN A 79 29.68 -19.67 10.92
C GLN A 79 30.96 -19.06 10.35
N ARG A 80 31.67 -18.24 11.15
CA ARG A 80 32.98 -17.69 10.77
C ARG A 80 34.05 -18.77 10.74
N ALA A 81 34.05 -19.66 11.74
CA ALA A 81 35.00 -20.77 11.84
C ALA A 81 34.81 -21.81 10.72
N PHE A 82 33.56 -22.13 10.38
CA PHE A 82 33.22 -23.19 9.43
C PHE A 82 32.29 -22.69 8.31
N PRO A 83 32.82 -21.92 7.33
CA PRO A 83 32.04 -21.52 6.17
C PRO A 83 31.73 -22.73 5.28
N MET A 84 30.53 -22.76 4.68
CA MET A 84 30.22 -23.76 3.65
C MET A 84 31.15 -23.54 2.45
N ARG A 85 32.00 -24.53 2.18
CA ARG A 85 32.91 -24.53 1.03
C ARG A 85 32.23 -25.23 -0.14
N LYS A 86 32.34 -24.64 -1.33
CA LYS A 86 31.95 -25.32 -2.57
C LYS A 86 33.07 -26.28 -2.96
N PHE A 87 32.74 -27.54 -3.18
CA PHE A 87 33.67 -28.54 -3.70
C PHE A 87 32.94 -29.46 -4.67
N ALA A 88 33.70 -30.11 -5.55
CA ALA A 88 33.22 -31.13 -6.45
C ALA A 88 34.24 -32.27 -6.46
N VAL A 89 33.75 -33.51 -6.57
CA VAL A 89 34.60 -34.69 -6.73
C VAL A 89 34.40 -35.17 -8.17
N LYS A 90 35.51 -35.39 -8.86
CA LYS A 90 35.48 -35.98 -10.20
C LYS A 90 35.10 -37.46 -10.06
N VAL A 91 34.05 -37.88 -10.75
CA VAL A 91 33.72 -39.31 -10.94
C VAL A 91 34.78 -39.95 -11.81
#